data_AF-A0A538QJU8-F1
#
_entry.id   AF-A0A538QJU8-F1
#
_cell.length_a   1.000
_cell.length_b   1.000
_cell.length_c   1.000
_cell.angle_alpha   90.00
_cell.angle_beta   90.00
_cell.angle_gamma   90.00
#
_symmetry.space_group_name_H-M   'P 1'
#
loop_
_entity.id
_entity.type
_entity.pdbx_description
1 polymer ?
#
loop_
_entity_poly.entity_id
_entity_poly.type
_entity_poly.pdbx_seq_one_letter_code
_entity_poly.pdbx_strand_id
1 'polypeptide(L)'
;MKSAHVGAELLARLGPRAEAGASDDKGTMAHTGAHVDATTSKLDAAILRAQAKAALTGLGWKSAIARAAVSAAMATVDGDATLEQLIFESLRRCPAPKA
;
A
#
# COMPACT_ATOMS: atom_id res chain seq x y z
N MET A 1 18.11 -4.30 32.09
CA MET A 1 16.77 -4.34 32.74
C MET A 1 16.14 -2.95 32.66
N LYS A 2 14.80 -2.88 32.51
CA LYS A 2 13.92 -1.76 32.06
C LYS A 2 13.92 -1.61 30.53
N SER A 3 13.05 -2.26 29.76
CA SER A 3 11.57 -2.40 29.81
C SER A 3 10.84 -1.06 29.86
N ALA A 4 10.26 -0.68 28.72
CA ALA A 4 9.06 0.13 28.64
C ALA A 4 8.19 -0.46 27.51
N HIS A 5 7.05 -0.99 27.95
CA HIS A 5 5.98 -1.55 27.14
C HIS A 5 5.15 -0.41 26.54
N VAL A 6 4.77 -0.51 25.27
CA VAL A 6 3.45 -0.01 24.83
C VAL A 6 2.91 -1.00 23.80
N GLY A 7 2.11 -1.94 24.29
CA GLY A 7 1.09 -2.63 23.51
C GLY A 7 -0.26 -2.24 24.08
N ALA A 8 -1.19 -1.84 23.22
CA ALA A 8 -2.61 -1.78 23.52
C ALA A 8 -3.38 -1.99 22.22
N GLU A 9 -3.76 -3.25 21.99
CA GLU A 9 -4.93 -3.61 21.19
C GLU A 9 -6.20 -3.11 21.90
N LEU A 10 -7.21 -2.67 21.13
CA LEU A 10 -8.60 -2.90 21.51
C LEU A 10 -9.49 -3.06 20.26
N LEU A 11 -9.93 -4.31 20.05
CA LEU A 11 -11.01 -4.74 19.17
C LEU A 11 -12.39 -4.48 19.81
N ALA A 12 -13.37 -4.02 19.02
CA ALA A 12 -14.82 -4.27 19.18
C ALA A 12 -15.50 -3.91 17.83
N ARG A 13 -15.90 -4.82 16.93
CA ARG A 13 -17.01 -5.81 16.91
C ARG A 13 -18.42 -5.23 17.22
N LEU A 14 -19.28 -5.36 16.19
CA LEU A 14 -20.76 -5.41 16.14
C LEU A 14 -21.48 -4.13 15.62
N GLY A 15 -22.11 -4.27 14.44
CA GLY A 15 -23.02 -3.27 13.86
C GLY A 15 -24.46 -3.35 14.42
N PRO A 16 -25.37 -2.51 13.89
CA PRO A 16 -26.50 -3.11 13.17
C PRO A 16 -26.93 -2.42 11.87
N ARG A 17 -27.55 -3.29 11.07
CA ARG A 17 -28.36 -3.17 9.86
C ARG A 17 -29.36 -2.00 9.84
N ALA A 18 -29.39 -1.27 8.73
CA ALA A 18 -30.60 -0.61 8.21
C ALA A 18 -30.54 -0.59 6.67
N GLU A 19 -31.35 -1.44 6.06
CA GLU A 19 -31.66 -1.48 4.64
C GLU A 19 -32.95 -0.71 4.40
N ALA A 20 -32.97 0.14 3.36
CA ALA A 20 -34.12 0.56 2.56
C ALA A 20 -33.65 1.74 1.69
N GLY A 21 -33.80 1.77 0.37
CA GLY A 21 -34.38 0.85 -0.59
C GLY A 21 -34.19 1.46 -1.99
N ALA A 22 -34.24 0.58 -3.00
CA ALA A 22 -34.81 0.74 -4.35
C ALA A 22 -34.92 2.15 -4.97
N SER A 23 -34.70 2.38 -6.26
CA SER A 23 -34.42 1.56 -7.44
C SER A 23 -34.51 2.59 -8.56
N ASP A 24 -33.57 2.64 -9.50
CA ASP A 24 -33.98 2.89 -10.88
C ASP A 24 -32.95 2.29 -11.84
N ASP A 25 -33.47 1.33 -12.57
CA ASP A 25 -32.91 0.66 -13.72
C ASP A 25 -32.65 1.71 -14.81
N LYS A 26 -31.39 1.88 -15.17
CA LYS A 26 -31.06 2.32 -16.52
C LYS A 26 -29.81 1.60 -16.95
N GLY A 27 -30.05 0.48 -17.61
CA GLY A 27 -29.02 -0.36 -18.17
C GLY A 27 -28.06 0.40 -19.07
N THR A 28 -26.93 -0.23 -19.31
CA THR A 28 -26.44 -0.54 -20.65
C THR A 28 -25.14 -1.30 -20.47
N MET A 29 -25.09 -2.47 -21.10
CA MET A 29 -23.92 -3.33 -21.15
C MET A 29 -22.72 -2.58 -21.74
N ALA A 30 -21.55 -2.85 -21.15
CA ALA A 30 -20.16 -2.52 -21.53
C ALA A 30 -19.53 -1.81 -20.33
N HIS A 31 -18.45 -2.30 -19.72
CA HIS A 31 -17.20 -2.63 -20.39
C HIS A 31 -16.55 -3.86 -19.75
N THR A 32 -16.65 -5.01 -20.41
CA THR A 32 -15.94 -6.25 -20.05
C THR A 32 -14.41 -6.15 -20.25
N GLY A 33 -13.89 -4.95 -20.57
CA GLY A 33 -12.47 -4.64 -20.75
C GLY A 33 -11.77 -4.03 -19.53
N ALA A 34 -12.50 -3.52 -18.52
CA ALA A 34 -11.88 -2.81 -17.40
C ALA A 34 -11.18 -3.72 -16.37
N HIS A 35 -11.61 -4.98 -16.25
CA HIS A 35 -11.04 -5.89 -15.26
C HIS A 35 -9.60 -6.30 -15.58
N VAL A 36 -9.26 -6.40 -16.88
CA VAL A 36 -7.92 -6.82 -17.32
C VAL A 36 -6.92 -5.69 -17.08
N ASP A 37 -7.30 -4.46 -17.40
CA ASP A 37 -6.47 -3.26 -17.21
C ASP A 37 -6.15 -3.01 -15.73
N ALA A 38 -7.17 -3.10 -14.86
CA ALA A 38 -7.00 -3.00 -13.41
C ALA A 38 -6.12 -4.14 -12.85
N THR A 39 -6.19 -5.33 -13.42
CA THR A 39 -5.36 -6.48 -13.00
C THR A 39 -3.90 -6.28 -13.41
N THR A 40 -3.65 -5.80 -14.63
CA THR A 40 -2.31 -5.45 -15.13
C THR A 40 -1.68 -4.36 -14.28
N SER A 41 -2.41 -3.27 -13.99
CA SER A 41 -1.93 -2.19 -13.10
C SER A 41 -1.62 -2.69 -11.69
N LYS A 42 -2.43 -3.60 -11.14
CA LYS A 42 -2.18 -4.19 -9.82
C LYS A 42 -0.94 -5.09 -9.80
N LEU A 43 -0.70 -5.83 -10.87
CA LEU A 43 0.49 -6.66 -11.00
C LEU A 43 1.75 -5.79 -11.11
N ASP A 44 1.72 -4.75 -11.93
CA ASP A 44 2.82 -3.81 -12.08
C ASP A 44 3.19 -3.13 -10.75
N ALA A 45 2.18 -2.61 -10.03
CA ALA A 45 2.36 -2.06 -8.70
C ALA A 45 2.95 -3.08 -7.69
N ALA A 46 2.61 -4.36 -7.81
CA ALA A 46 3.18 -5.42 -6.97
C ALA A 46 4.65 -5.70 -7.33
N ILE A 47 5.00 -5.68 -8.62
CA ILE A 47 6.37 -5.82 -9.12
C ILE A 47 7.23 -4.65 -8.62
N LEU A 48 6.78 -3.42 -8.83
CA LEU A 48 7.48 -2.21 -8.36
C LEU A 48 7.70 -2.24 -6.85
N ARG A 49 6.67 -2.61 -6.07
CA ARG A 49 6.80 -2.77 -4.61
C ARG A 49 7.86 -3.80 -4.23
N ALA A 50 7.91 -4.94 -4.93
CA ALA A 50 8.87 -6.01 -4.65
C ALA A 50 10.31 -5.56 -4.99
N GLN A 51 10.51 -4.93 -6.15
CA GLN A 51 11.79 -4.41 -6.60
C GLN A 51 12.32 -3.31 -5.67
N ALA A 52 11.49 -2.32 -5.33
CA ALA A 52 11.88 -1.23 -4.43
C ALA A 52 12.26 -1.75 -3.04
N LYS A 53 11.48 -2.70 -2.49
CA LYS A 53 11.82 -3.36 -1.22
C LYS A 53 13.17 -4.07 -1.32
N ALA A 54 13.41 -4.84 -2.38
CA ALA A 54 14.67 -5.56 -2.57
C ALA A 54 15.87 -4.60 -2.65
N ALA A 55 15.72 -3.50 -3.40
CA ALA A 55 16.73 -2.45 -3.49
C ALA A 55 17.05 -1.84 -2.12
N LEU A 56 16.03 -1.44 -1.34
CA LEU A 56 16.22 -0.90 0.01
C LEU A 56 16.90 -1.90 0.95
N THR A 57 16.54 -3.18 0.89
CA THR A 57 17.22 -4.20 1.69
C THR A 57 18.67 -4.42 1.26
N GLY A 58 18.98 -4.31 -0.03
CA GLY A 58 20.34 -4.34 -0.56
C GLY A 58 21.18 -3.14 -0.11
N LEU A 59 20.55 -1.99 0.13
CA LEU A 59 21.17 -0.79 0.72
C LEU A 59 21.37 -0.89 2.25
N GLY A 60 20.93 -1.98 2.88
CA GLY A 60 21.12 -2.23 4.32
C GLY A 60 19.91 -1.90 5.21
N TRP A 61 18.77 -1.51 4.64
CA TRP A 61 17.56 -1.29 5.44
C TRP A 61 16.94 -2.61 5.90
N LYS A 62 16.47 -2.65 7.16
CA LYS A 62 15.71 -3.81 7.67
C LYS A 62 14.44 -4.01 6.85
N SER A 63 14.09 -5.27 6.55
CA SER A 63 12.93 -5.64 5.73
C SER A 63 11.60 -5.02 6.18
N ALA A 64 11.39 -4.89 7.50
CA ALA A 64 10.19 -4.26 8.05
C ALA A 64 10.14 -2.75 7.75
N ILE A 65 11.27 -2.05 7.86
CA ILE A 65 11.39 -0.61 7.58
C ILE A 65 11.22 -0.37 6.08
N ALA A 66 11.91 -1.16 5.23
CA ALA A 66 11.78 -1.08 3.78
C ALA A 66 10.33 -1.28 3.32
N ARG A 67 9.63 -2.28 3.88
CA ARG A 67 8.22 -2.52 3.56
C ARG A 67 7.32 -1.35 3.96
N ALA A 68 7.51 -0.79 5.15
CA ALA A 68 6.73 0.35 5.62
C ALA A 68 6.97 1.61 4.76
N ALA A 69 8.22 1.91 4.44
CA ALA A 69 8.60 3.05 3.60
C ALA A 69 8.02 2.94 2.19
N VAL A 70 8.13 1.78 1.53
CA VAL A 70 7.55 1.54 0.20
C VAL A 70 6.03 1.61 0.22
N SER A 71 5.38 1.08 1.26
CA SER A 71 3.92 1.18 1.39
C SER A 71 3.45 2.63 1.54
N ALA A 72 4.20 3.44 2.29
CA ALA A 72 3.89 4.85 2.47
C ALA A 72 4.16 5.66 1.19
N ALA A 73 5.25 5.34 0.47
CA ALA A 73 5.55 5.97 -0.82
C ALA A 73 4.46 5.65 -1.86
N MET A 74 4.06 4.38 -2.01
CA MET A 74 2.99 3.93 -2.91
C MET A 74 1.63 4.63 -2.66
N ALA A 75 1.40 5.15 -1.45
CA ALA A 75 0.16 5.88 -1.14
C ALA A 75 0.18 7.35 -1.61
N THR A 76 1.35 7.86 -2.01
CA THR A 76 1.55 9.26 -2.42
C THR A 76 2.01 9.45 -3.85
N VAL A 77 2.56 8.41 -4.47
CA VAL A 77 2.88 8.43 -5.91
C VAL A 77 1.67 7.97 -6.73
N ASP A 78 1.42 8.66 -7.83
CA ASP A 78 0.40 8.31 -8.82
C ASP A 78 0.75 7.00 -9.56
N GLY A 79 -0.23 6.44 -10.28
CA GLY A 79 -0.14 5.11 -10.91
C GLY A 79 0.99 4.89 -11.92
N ASP A 80 1.66 5.94 -12.36
CA ASP A 80 2.77 5.92 -13.34
C ASP A 80 4.16 6.10 -12.70
N ALA A 81 4.30 5.91 -11.39
CA ALA A 81 5.59 6.10 -10.74
C ALA A 81 6.64 5.06 -11.16
N THR A 82 7.83 5.55 -11.50
CA THR A 82 8.96 4.68 -11.84
C THR A 82 9.57 4.03 -10.60
N LEU A 83 10.28 2.92 -10.79
CA LEU A 83 11.02 2.23 -9.73
C LEU A 83 11.97 3.18 -8.97
N GLU A 84 12.70 4.01 -9.70
CA GLU A 84 13.68 4.95 -9.14
C GLU A 84 12.99 6.01 -8.27
N GLN A 85 11.88 6.59 -8.77
CA GLN A 85 11.07 7.53 -7.99
C GLN A 85 10.56 6.88 -6.71
N LEU A 86 10.08 5.64 -6.78
CA LEU A 86 9.60 4.90 -5.63
C LEU A 86 10.72 4.63 -4.60
N ILE A 87 11.93 4.33 -5.05
CA ILE A 87 13.10 4.15 -4.17
C ILE A 87 13.47 5.46 -3.49
N PHE A 88 13.58 6.57 -4.23
CA PHE A 88 13.92 7.88 -3.66
C PHE A 88 12.87 8.35 -2.66
N GLU A 89 11.59 8.21 -2.98
CA GLU A 89 10.49 8.59 -2.09
C GLU A 89 10.46 7.71 -0.84
N SER A 90 10.76 6.41 -0.98
CA SER A 90 10.92 5.51 0.17
C SER A 90 12.11 5.91 1.04
N LEU A 91 13.24 6.28 0.45
CA LEU A 91 14.44 6.72 1.20
C LEU A 91 14.19 7.97 2.02
N ARG A 92 13.41 8.93 1.50
CA ARG A 92 12.99 10.14 2.25
C ARG A 92 12.16 9.81 3.49
N ARG A 93 11.51 8.65 3.51
CA ARG A 93 10.64 8.17 4.60
C ARG A 93 11.34 7.21 5.54
N CYS A 94 12.52 6.72 5.16
CA CYS A 94 13.32 5.87 6.04
C CYS A 94 13.88 6.73 7.19
N PRO A 95 13.86 6.23 8.44
CA PRO A 95 14.43 6.95 9.57
C PRO A 95 15.94 7.09 9.35
N ALA A 96 16.48 8.31 9.49
CA ALA A 96 17.93 8.52 9.40
C ALA A 96 18.64 7.58 10.40
N PRO A 97 19.70 6.86 9.98
CA PRO A 97 20.48 6.05 10.90
C PRO A 97 21.04 6.97 11.99
N LYS A 98 20.64 6.75 13.24
CA LYS A 98 21.34 7.34 14.38
C LYS A 98 22.67 6.60 14.48
N ALA A 99 23.75 7.29 14.17
CA ALA A 99 25.11 6.85 14.46
C ALA A 99 25.31 6.66 15.97
#